data_AF-A0A925DQT6-F1
#
_entry.id   AF-A0A925DQT6-F1
#
_cell.length_a   1.000
_cell.length_b   1.000
_cell.length_c   1.000
_cell.angle_alpha   90.00
_cell.angle_beta   90.00
_cell.angle_gamma   90.00
#
_symmetry.space_group_name_H-M   'P 1'
#
loop_
_entity.id
_entity.type
_entity.pdbx_description
1 polymer ?
#
loop_
_entity_poly.entity_id
_entity_poly.type
_entity_poly.pdbx_seq_one_letter_code
_entity_poly.pdbx_strand_id
1 'polypeptide(L)'
;MRNFFSFLLIVSLAFSCSPEEDQNIPAGVLSEEKMTDVLVSLNISESLINHYTIDHKKLPDSLQKKIINPAPVPELKFNVFKENGVKREDYLKSMEYYSQHPAQLKKIYEKVMEKLNLMKQES
;
A
#
# COMPACT_ATOMS: atom_id res chain seq x y z
N MET A 1 15.64 47.36 14.57
CA MET A 1 16.33 46.14 14.09
C MET A 1 15.87 44.86 14.83
N ARG A 2 14.56 44.68 15.10
CA ARG A 2 14.02 43.48 15.79
C ARG A 2 13.14 42.61 14.88
N ASN A 3 12.60 43.21 13.82
CA ASN A 3 11.64 42.56 12.91
C ASN A 3 12.33 41.87 11.71
N PHE A 4 13.60 42.20 11.44
CA PHE A 4 14.37 41.59 10.35
C PHE A 4 14.80 40.16 10.69
N PHE A 5 15.14 39.91 11.95
CA PHE A 5 15.51 38.58 12.45
C PHE A 5 14.33 37.60 12.41
N SER A 6 13.10 38.10 12.62
CA SER A 6 11.88 37.29 12.59
C SER A 6 11.48 36.87 11.16
N PHE A 7 11.80 37.69 10.16
CA PHE A 7 11.54 37.37 8.75
C PHE A 7 12.51 36.31 8.22
N LEU A 8 13.76 36.31 8.71
CA LEU A 8 14.79 35.35 8.31
C LEU A 8 14.49 33.92 8.80
N LEU A 9 13.84 33.79 9.97
CA LEU A 9 13.46 32.50 10.54
C LEU A 9 12.37 31.80 9.72
N ILE A 10 11.39 32.54 9.20
CA ILE A 10 10.25 32.00 8.44
C ILE A 10 10.68 31.49 7.05
N VAL A 11 11.65 32.15 6.42
CA VAL A 11 12.18 31.74 5.10
C VAL A 11 13.00 30.45 5.19
N SER A 12 13.64 30.18 6.34
CA SER A 12 14.44 28.96 6.53
C SER A 12 13.62 27.66 6.63
N LEU A 13 12.33 27.73 7.03
CA LEU A 13 11.46 26.55 7.08
C LEU A 13 10.92 26.14 5.71
N ALA A 14 11.03 26.99 4.68
CA ALA A 14 10.49 26.71 3.34
C ALA A 14 11.41 25.82 2.47
N PHE A 15 12.66 25.57 2.87
CA PHE A 15 13.64 24.80 2.10
C PHE A 15 13.82 23.35 2.55
N SER A 16 13.01 22.82 3.48
CA SER A 16 13.10 21.41 3.88
C SER A 16 12.43 20.44 2.88
N CYS A 17 11.93 20.92 1.75
CA CYS A 17 11.47 20.06 0.66
C CYS A 17 12.72 19.59 -0.11
N SER A 18 13.38 18.54 0.40
CA SER A 18 14.39 17.85 -0.38
C SER A 18 13.71 17.33 -1.66
N PRO A 19 14.19 17.68 -2.87
CA PRO A 19 13.73 17.01 -4.08
C PRO A 19 13.97 15.51 -3.88
N GLU A 20 12.90 14.75 -4.08
CA GLU A 20 12.90 13.31 -3.86
C GLU A 20 14.03 12.69 -4.65
N GLU A 21 14.99 12.20 -3.88
CA GLU A 21 16.16 11.57 -4.40
C GLU A 21 15.68 10.20 -4.88
N ASP A 22 15.72 9.99 -6.21
CA ASP A 22 15.77 8.67 -6.83
C ASP A 22 17.06 7.98 -6.34
N GLN A 23 17.16 7.73 -5.03
CA GLN A 23 18.26 7.03 -4.40
C GLN A 23 18.13 5.58 -4.84
N ASN A 24 19.06 5.15 -5.68
CA ASN A 24 19.38 3.77 -6.03
C ASN A 24 18.60 2.72 -5.21
N ILE A 25 17.36 2.45 -5.65
CA ILE A 25 16.51 1.45 -5.02
C ILE A 25 17.28 0.12 -5.09
N PRO A 26 17.53 -0.58 -3.98
CA PRO A 26 18.31 -1.80 -3.99
C PRO A 26 17.72 -2.84 -4.93
N ALA A 27 18.56 -3.65 -5.57
CA ALA A 27 18.10 -4.72 -6.45
C ALA A 27 17.13 -5.66 -5.72
N GLY A 28 15.96 -5.90 -6.32
CA GLY A 28 14.89 -6.72 -5.72
C GLY A 28 13.95 -5.95 -4.77
N VAL A 29 14.13 -4.63 -4.62
CA VAL A 29 13.11 -3.74 -4.06
C VAL A 29 12.25 -3.18 -5.21
N LEU A 30 10.94 -3.26 -5.03
CA LEU A 30 9.94 -2.73 -5.95
C LEU A 30 9.99 -1.20 -5.94
N SER A 31 9.76 -0.58 -7.09
CA SER A 31 9.56 0.87 -7.16
C SER A 31 8.33 1.29 -6.35
N GLU A 32 8.25 2.57 -5.95
CA GLU A 32 7.09 3.10 -5.22
C GLU A 32 5.78 2.84 -5.96
N GLU A 33 5.78 3.04 -7.29
CA GLU A 33 4.62 2.80 -8.14
C GLU A 33 4.22 1.32 -8.10
N LYS A 34 5.18 0.41 -8.28
CA LYS A 34 4.88 -1.02 -8.30
C LYS A 34 4.41 -1.53 -6.93
N MET A 35 4.98 -0.99 -5.86
CA MET A 35 4.55 -1.27 -4.49
C MET A 35 3.13 -0.75 -4.25
N THR A 36 2.80 0.45 -4.74
CA THR A 36 1.45 1.03 -4.68
C THR A 36 0.43 0.10 -5.34
N ASP A 37 0.70 -0.38 -6.55
CA ASP A 37 -0.22 -1.25 -7.29
C ASP A 37 -0.47 -2.59 -6.56
N VAL A 38 0.60 -3.22 -6.06
CA VAL A 38 0.50 -4.45 -5.27
C VAL A 38 -0.36 -4.23 -4.02
N LEU A 39 -0.15 -3.13 -3.30
CA LEU A 39 -0.92 -2.81 -2.10
C LEU A 39 -2.40 -2.50 -2.41
N VAL A 40 -2.69 -1.83 -3.52
CA VAL A 40 -4.08 -1.62 -3.99
C VAL A 40 -4.74 -2.96 -4.29
N SER A 41 -4.10 -3.84 -5.07
CA SER A 41 -4.61 -5.17 -5.38
C SER A 41 -4.83 -6.03 -4.12
N LEU A 42 -3.92 -5.94 -3.14
CA LEU A 42 -4.08 -6.61 -1.85
C LEU A 42 -5.32 -6.11 -1.10
N ASN A 43 -5.51 -4.78 -1.00
CA ASN A 43 -6.66 -4.19 -0.32
C ASN A 43 -7.99 -4.56 -1.00
N ILE A 44 -8.03 -4.54 -2.34
CA ILE A 44 -9.21 -4.97 -3.10
C ILE A 44 -9.50 -6.45 -2.84
N SER A 45 -8.48 -7.30 -2.89
CA SER A 45 -8.62 -8.74 -2.62
C SER A 45 -9.14 -9.02 -1.22
N GLU A 46 -8.62 -8.32 -0.20
CA GLU A 46 -9.11 -8.43 1.18
C GLU A 46 -10.55 -7.89 1.33
N SER A 47 -10.90 -6.81 0.63
CA SER A 47 -12.27 -6.28 0.61
C SER A 47 -13.26 -7.23 -0.06
N LEU A 48 -12.89 -7.89 -1.17
CA LEU A 48 -13.72 -8.89 -1.84
C LEU A 48 -13.99 -10.07 -0.89
N ILE A 49 -12.96 -10.59 -0.22
CA ILE A 49 -13.14 -11.63 0.80
C ILE A 49 -14.15 -11.14 1.83
N ASN A 50 -13.91 -10.00 2.48
CA ASN A 50 -14.80 -9.48 3.53
C ASN A 50 -16.25 -9.32 3.06
N HIS A 51 -16.46 -8.86 1.82
CA HIS A 51 -17.80 -8.75 1.23
C HIS A 51 -18.47 -10.13 1.10
N TYR A 52 -17.76 -11.12 0.55
CA TYR A 52 -18.25 -12.49 0.46
C TYR A 52 -18.47 -13.12 1.87
N THR A 53 -17.57 -12.91 2.84
CA THR A 53 -17.71 -13.42 4.22
C THR A 53 -18.93 -12.85 4.94
N ILE A 54 -19.33 -11.61 4.68
CA ILE A 54 -20.53 -11.00 5.26
C ILE A 54 -21.80 -11.60 4.66
N ASP A 55 -21.81 -11.90 3.35
CA ASP A 55 -22.94 -12.56 2.68
C ASP A 55 -23.08 -14.05 3.04
N HIS A 56 -22.01 -14.69 3.53
CA HIS A 56 -22.03 -16.10 3.96
C HIS A 56 -22.87 -16.39 5.21
N LYS A 57 -23.33 -15.39 5.97
CA LYS A 57 -24.32 -15.59 7.05
C LYS A 57 -25.69 -16.09 6.56
N LYS A 58 -25.92 -16.14 5.24
CA LYS A 58 -27.15 -16.66 4.61
C LYS A 58 -26.97 -17.98 3.84
N LEU A 59 -25.78 -18.58 3.83
CA LEU A 59 -25.49 -19.79 3.06
C LEU A 59 -25.64 -21.06 3.94
N PRO A 60 -26.09 -22.20 3.37
CA PRO A 60 -26.24 -23.45 4.11
C PRO A 60 -24.90 -23.97 4.65
N ASP A 61 -24.93 -24.62 5.82
CA ASP A 61 -23.77 -25.02 6.63
C ASP A 61 -22.70 -25.83 5.88
N SER A 62 -23.07 -26.54 4.82
CA SER A 62 -22.16 -27.31 3.96
C SER A 62 -21.22 -26.42 3.13
N LEU A 63 -21.65 -25.21 2.76
CA LEU A 63 -20.84 -24.20 2.05
C LEU A 63 -20.06 -23.33 3.05
N GLN A 64 -20.63 -23.09 4.23
CA GLN A 64 -19.91 -22.43 5.32
C GLN A 64 -18.63 -23.18 5.69
N LYS A 65 -18.64 -24.52 5.78
CA LYS A 65 -17.44 -25.29 6.18
C LYS A 65 -16.26 -25.21 5.19
N LYS A 66 -16.53 -24.90 3.92
CA LYS A 66 -15.49 -24.68 2.89
C LYS A 66 -14.89 -23.27 2.94
N ILE A 67 -15.53 -22.35 3.66
CA ILE A 67 -15.15 -20.92 3.79
C ILE A 67 -14.74 -20.57 5.24
N ILE A 68 -15.23 -21.33 6.23
CA ILE A 68 -14.87 -21.26 7.66
C ILE A 68 -13.52 -21.94 7.94
N ASN A 69 -13.01 -22.74 7.00
CA ASN A 69 -11.58 -22.74 6.79
C ASN A 69 -11.32 -21.58 5.81
N PRO A 70 -10.96 -20.36 6.27
CA PRO A 70 -10.22 -19.51 5.40
C PRO A 70 -8.99 -20.34 5.05
N ALA A 71 -8.95 -20.90 3.83
CA ALA A 71 -7.69 -21.27 3.23
C ALA A 71 -6.76 -20.11 3.58
N PRO A 72 -5.59 -20.40 4.16
CA PRO A 72 -4.84 -19.35 4.80
C PRO A 72 -4.70 -18.26 3.73
N VAL A 73 -4.82 -17.02 4.18
CA VAL A 73 -4.63 -15.80 3.37
C VAL A 73 -3.46 -15.87 2.35
N PRO A 74 -2.43 -16.75 2.46
CA PRO A 74 -1.44 -17.02 1.41
C PRO A 74 -1.94 -17.25 -0.02
N GLU A 75 -3.04 -17.94 -0.31
CA GLU A 75 -3.40 -18.24 -1.72
C GLU A 75 -3.86 -17.00 -2.49
N LEU A 76 -4.71 -16.17 -1.88
CA LEU A 76 -5.15 -14.91 -2.49
C LEU A 76 -4.02 -13.89 -2.55
N LYS A 77 -3.18 -13.81 -1.51
CA LYS A 77 -1.95 -13.01 -1.56
C LYS A 77 -0.99 -13.49 -2.65
N PHE A 78 -0.93 -14.81 -2.91
CA PHE A 78 -0.14 -15.38 -3.99
C PHE A 78 -0.69 -15.01 -5.37
N ASN A 79 -2.01 -15.00 -5.55
CA ASN A 79 -2.64 -14.55 -6.78
C ASN A 79 -2.36 -13.07 -7.04
N VAL A 80 -2.46 -12.20 -6.04
CA VAL A 80 -2.14 -10.76 -6.18
C VAL A 80 -0.70 -10.55 -6.66
N PHE A 81 0.26 -11.29 -6.09
CA PHE A 81 1.66 -11.19 -6.51
C PHE A 81 1.85 -11.69 -7.95
N LYS A 82 1.20 -12.80 -8.32
CA LYS A 82 1.24 -13.32 -9.69
C LYS A 82 0.62 -12.36 -10.70
N GLU A 83 -0.55 -11.80 -10.41
CA GLU A 83 -1.27 -10.85 -11.26
C GLU A 83 -0.47 -9.55 -11.44
N ASN A 84 0.24 -9.12 -10.41
CA ASN A 84 1.13 -7.97 -10.48
C ASN A 84 2.51 -8.32 -11.07
N GLY A 85 2.81 -9.58 -11.40
CA GLY A 85 4.13 -9.98 -11.90
C GLY A 85 5.26 -9.79 -10.88
N VAL A 86 4.94 -9.88 -9.59
CA VAL A 86 5.85 -9.63 -8.47
C VAL A 86 6.14 -10.95 -7.75
N LYS A 87 7.38 -11.17 -7.34
CA LYS A 87 7.73 -12.29 -6.45
C LYS A 87 7.42 -11.91 -5.01
N ARG A 88 6.96 -12.88 -4.21
CA ARG A 88 6.68 -12.64 -2.79
C ARG A 88 7.91 -12.12 -2.06
N GLU A 89 9.08 -12.63 -2.39
CA GLU A 89 10.36 -12.26 -1.78
C GLU A 89 10.71 -10.79 -2.06
N ASP A 90 10.45 -10.32 -3.28
CA ASP A 90 10.70 -8.93 -3.66
C ASP A 90 9.73 -7.99 -2.95
N TYR A 91 8.46 -8.38 -2.81
CA TYR A 91 7.49 -7.64 -1.98
C TYR A 91 7.92 -7.55 -0.51
N LEU A 92 8.36 -8.66 0.09
CA LEU A 92 8.79 -8.68 1.49
C LEU A 92 10.03 -7.80 1.71
N LYS A 93 11.03 -7.90 0.83
CA LYS A 93 12.21 -7.01 0.84
C LYS A 93 11.82 -5.56 0.68
N SER A 94 10.84 -5.28 -0.18
CA SER A 94 10.36 -3.91 -0.39
C SER A 94 9.66 -3.35 0.83
N MET A 95 8.82 -4.15 1.50
CA MET A 95 8.21 -3.73 2.75
C MET A 95 9.26 -3.46 3.83
N GLU A 96 10.25 -4.33 3.96
CA GLU A 96 11.34 -4.13 4.91
C GLU A 96 12.10 -2.83 4.61
N TYR A 97 12.46 -2.60 3.34
CA TYR A 97 13.08 -1.36 2.88
C TYR A 97 12.21 -0.14 3.20
N TYR A 98 10.97 -0.07 2.72
CA TYR A 98 10.12 1.11 2.91
C TYR A 98 9.74 1.33 4.38
N SER A 99 9.71 0.28 5.23
CA SER A 99 9.50 0.45 6.68
C SER A 99 10.59 1.27 7.36
N GLN A 100 11.81 1.23 6.81
CA GLN A 100 12.95 2.03 7.26
C GLN A 100 12.99 3.42 6.59
N HIS A 101 12.16 3.64 5.56
CA HIS A 101 12.06 4.89 4.80
C HIS A 101 10.63 5.48 4.94
N PRO A 102 10.27 6.01 6.12
CA PRO A 102 8.89 6.36 6.44
C PRO A 102 8.28 7.44 5.54
N ALA A 103 9.10 8.36 4.99
CA ALA A 103 8.63 9.36 4.04
C ALA A 103 8.14 8.74 2.73
N GLN A 104 8.93 7.82 2.15
CA GLN A 104 8.56 7.07 0.94
C GLN A 104 7.36 6.17 1.20
N LEU A 105 7.34 5.48 2.35
CA LEU A 105 6.20 4.62 2.72
C LEU A 105 4.90 5.41 2.89
N LYS A 106 4.97 6.59 3.52
CA LYS A 106 3.81 7.50 3.65
C LYS A 106 3.26 7.87 2.28
N LYS A 107 4.12 8.26 1.35
CA LYS A 107 3.73 8.61 -0.02
C LYS A 107 3.11 7.43 -0.77
N ILE A 108 3.65 6.22 -0.62
CA ILE A 108 3.05 5.00 -1.17
C ILE A 108 1.62 4.83 -0.63
N TYR A 109 1.41 4.93 0.69
CA TYR A 109 0.08 4.79 1.27
C TYR A 109 -0.89 5.90 0.87
N GLU A 110 -0.43 7.15 0.74
CA GLU A 110 -1.23 8.25 0.23
C GLU A 110 -1.73 7.95 -1.19
N LYS A 111 -0.85 7.49 -2.08
CA LYS A 111 -1.21 7.06 -3.44
C LYS A 111 -2.16 5.86 -3.45
N VAL A 112 -1.98 4.88 -2.56
CA VAL A 112 -2.90 3.74 -2.40
C VAL A 112 -4.31 4.25 -2.06
N MET A 113 -4.42 5.14 -1.08
CA MET A 113 -5.70 5.70 -0.65
C MET A 113 -6.36 6.53 -1.74
N GLU A 114 -5.59 7.33 -2.47
CA GLU A 114 -6.07 8.08 -3.63
C GLU A 114 -6.66 7.14 -4.69
N LYS A 115 -5.90 6.12 -5.13
CA LYS A 115 -6.38 5.14 -6.13
C LYS A 115 -7.65 4.41 -5.67
N LEU A 116 -7.70 3.97 -4.41
CA LEU A 116 -8.88 3.30 -3.85
C LEU A 116 -10.10 4.22 -3.80
N ASN A 117 -9.91 5.51 -3.50
CA ASN A 117 -10.99 6.48 -3.48
C ASN A 117 -11.51 6.79 -4.89
N LEU A 118 -10.63 6.94 -5.88
CA LEU A 118 -11.01 7.13 -7.28
C LEU A 118 -11.88 5.96 -7.76
N MET A 119 -11.44 4.72 -7.52
CA MET A 119 -12.21 3.52 -7.88
C MET A 119 -13.62 3.50 -7.25
N LYS A 120 -13.77 3.95 -6.00
CA LYS A 120 -15.07 4.05 -5.32
C LYS A 120 -15.98 5.13 -5.89
N GLN A 121 -15.42 6.21 -6.43
CA GLN A 121 -16.18 7.31 -7.02
C GLN A 121 -16.63 6.99 -8.45
N GLU A 122 -15.91 6.11 -9.15
CA GLU A 122 -16.23 5.63 -10.50
C GLU A 122 -17.22 4.46 -10.53
N SER A 123 -17.58 3.90 -9.37
CA SER A 123 -18.52 2.77 -9.20
C SER A 123 -19.94 3.25 -8.88
#